data_AF-A0A1B6JIZ0-F1
#
_entry.id   AF-A0A1B6JIZ0-F1
#
_cell.length_a   1.000
_cell.length_b   1.000
_cell.length_c   1.000
_cell.angle_alpha   90.00
_cell.angle_beta   90.00
_cell.angle_gamma   90.00
#
_symmetry.space_group_name_H-M   'P 1'
#
loop_
_entity.id
_entity.type
_entity.pdbx_description
1 polymer ?
#
loop_
_entity_poly.entity_id
_entity_poly.type
_entity_poly.pdbx_seq_one_letter_code
_entity_poly.pdbx_strand_id
1 'polypeptide(L)'
;ETGTWAFVWLAVTSSLLHTHHHASAATGGGSMLGDVNISAILDSFSVSYDKRVRPNYGGTPVEVGITMYVLSISSLSEVQMDFTLDFYFRQFWTDPRLAFRKRAGVETLS
;
A
#
# COMPACT_ATOMS: atom_id res chain seq x y z
N GLU A 1 56.40 49.98 24.57
CA GLU A 1 55.42 50.02 23.48
C GLU A 1 55.77 48.96 22.44
N THR A 2 54.77 48.48 21.69
CA THR A 2 54.85 47.47 20.61
C THR A 2 54.96 46.02 21.05
N GLY A 3 53.82 45.31 21.13
CA GLY A 3 53.83 43.87 21.40
C GLY A 3 52.47 43.16 21.45
N THR A 4 51.36 43.80 21.09
CA THR A 4 50.01 43.22 21.22
C THR A 4 49.18 43.18 19.93
N TRP A 5 49.78 43.44 18.77
CA TRP A 5 49.06 43.45 17.49
C TRP A 5 49.26 42.19 16.63
N ALA A 6 50.18 41.29 17.00
CA ALA A 6 50.47 40.10 16.19
C ALA A 6 49.53 38.90 16.44
N PHE A 7 48.80 38.86 17.57
CA PHE A 7 47.92 37.73 17.90
C PHE A 7 46.46 37.90 17.45
N VAL A 8 46.05 39.09 17.04
CA VAL A 8 44.68 39.32 16.53
C VAL A 8 44.57 38.95 15.04
N TRP A 9 45.69 38.92 14.31
CA TRP A 9 45.69 38.65 12.86
C TRP A 9 45.67 37.17 12.46
N LEU A 10 45.82 36.24 13.42
CA LEU A 10 45.70 34.79 13.18
C LEU A 10 44.38 34.18 13.68
N ALA A 11 43.50 34.97 14.28
CA ALA A 11 42.16 34.52 14.70
C ALA A 11 41.04 34.96 13.73
N VAL A 12 41.30 35.91 12.83
CA VAL A 12 40.26 36.47 11.92
C VAL A 12 40.27 35.81 10.53
N THR A 13 41.33 35.09 10.13
CA THR A 13 41.36 34.36 8.85
C THR A 13 40.86 32.92 8.94
N SER A 14 40.74 32.34 10.15
CA SER A 14 40.19 30.98 10.32
C SER A 14 38.66 30.92 10.43
N SER A 15 37.98 32.08 10.47
CA SER A 15 36.51 32.14 10.52
C SER A 15 35.88 32.44 9.15
N LEU A 16 36.66 32.50 8.07
CA LEU A 16 36.16 32.81 6.72
C LEU A 16 36.22 31.63 5.73
N LEU A 17 36.41 30.39 6.21
CA LEU A 17 36.34 29.21 5.37
C LEU A 17 35.84 27.98 6.14
N HIS A 18 34.67 28.11 6.78
CA HIS A 18 33.91 26.96 7.30
C HIS A 18 32.40 27.17 7.09
N THR A 19 32.02 27.28 5.83
CA THR A 19 30.70 26.86 5.36
C THR A 19 30.91 25.98 4.15
N HIS A 20 31.21 24.71 4.41
CA HIS A 20 30.86 23.66 3.46
C HIS A 20 29.34 23.59 3.40
N HIS A 21 28.74 24.47 2.60
CA HIS A 21 27.44 24.18 2.02
C HIS A 21 27.65 22.99 1.09
N HIS A 22 27.44 21.79 1.61
CA HIS A 22 27.05 20.67 0.77
C HIS A 22 25.69 21.04 0.19
N ALA A 23 25.71 21.76 -0.92
CA ALA A 23 24.61 21.80 -1.85
C ALA A 23 24.45 20.36 -2.34
N SER A 24 23.59 19.59 -1.66
CA SER A 24 23.12 18.33 -2.19
C SER A 24 22.38 18.68 -3.47
N ALA A 25 23.04 18.49 -4.61
CA ALA A 25 22.38 18.50 -5.89
C ALA A 25 21.21 17.54 -5.78
N ALA A 26 20.00 18.04 -5.98
CA ALA A 26 18.84 17.21 -6.22
C ALA A 26 19.03 16.53 -7.58
N THR A 27 19.94 15.55 -7.64
CA THR A 27 20.00 14.58 -8.72
C THR A 27 18.92 13.56 -8.41
N GLY A 28 17.71 13.94 -8.76
CA GLY A 28 16.51 13.20 -8.43
C GLY A 28 15.38 13.58 -9.36
N GLY A 29 15.63 13.50 -10.67
CA GLY A 29 14.57 13.19 -11.63
C GLY A 29 14.05 11.77 -11.42
N GLY A 30 13.78 11.39 -10.18
CA GLY A 30 13.03 10.20 -9.83
C GLY A 30 11.58 10.62 -9.86
N SER A 31 10.81 10.00 -10.75
CA SER A 31 9.36 10.13 -10.84
C SER A 31 8.76 10.30 -9.44
N MET A 32 8.18 11.47 -9.14
CA MET A 32 7.35 11.65 -7.93
C MET A 32 6.10 10.78 -7.94
N LEU A 33 5.87 10.06 -9.03
CA LEU A 33 5.00 8.90 -9.09
C LEU A 33 5.89 7.71 -8.72
N GLY A 34 6.07 7.47 -7.42
CA GLY A 34 6.76 6.29 -6.96
C GLY A 34 6.09 5.07 -7.61
N ASP A 35 6.85 4.34 -8.42
CA ASP A 35 6.37 3.11 -9.04
C ASP A 35 5.93 2.18 -7.90
N VAL A 36 4.61 2.03 -7.75
CA VAL A 36 4.05 1.17 -6.71
C VAL A 36 4.47 -0.25 -7.01
N ASN A 37 5.34 -0.81 -6.18
CA ASN A 37 5.68 -2.21 -6.24
C ASN A 37 4.53 -3.05 -5.67
N ILE A 38 3.64 -3.51 -6.55
CA ILE A 38 2.47 -4.33 -6.19
C ILE A 38 2.89 -5.67 -5.59
N SER A 39 3.96 -6.28 -6.10
CA SER A 39 4.48 -7.55 -5.58
C SER A 39 4.85 -7.44 -4.11
N ALA A 40 5.50 -6.35 -3.69
CA ALA A 40 5.83 -6.12 -2.29
C ALA A 40 4.58 -5.99 -1.39
N ILE A 41 3.44 -5.52 -1.92
CA ILE A 41 2.16 -5.50 -1.19
C ILE A 41 1.60 -6.91 -1.07
N LEU A 42 1.60 -7.69 -2.15
CA LEU A 42 1.10 -9.08 -2.14
C LEU A 42 1.94 -10.00 -1.24
N ASP A 43 3.26 -9.83 -1.25
CA ASP A 43 4.18 -10.56 -0.37
C ASP A 43 3.87 -10.27 1.10
N SER A 44 3.50 -9.02 1.43
CA SER A 44 3.14 -8.65 2.80
C SER A 44 1.91 -9.39 3.33
N PHE A 45 0.95 -9.74 2.48
CA PHE A 45 -0.20 -10.56 2.88
C PHE A 45 0.16 -12.02 3.05
N SER A 46 1.09 -12.55 2.25
CA SER A 46 1.36 -13.99 2.19
C SER A 46 2.02 -14.56 3.45
N VAL A 47 2.75 -13.74 4.22
CA VAL A 47 3.56 -14.22 5.36
C VAL A 47 2.73 -14.69 6.55
N SER A 48 1.59 -14.04 6.83
CA SER A 48 0.79 -14.31 8.04
C SER A 48 -0.68 -14.65 7.77
N TYR A 49 -1.06 -14.78 6.50
CA TYR A 49 -2.43 -15.08 6.11
C TYR A 49 -2.72 -16.58 6.10
N ASP A 50 -3.43 -17.06 7.12
CA ASP A 50 -4.03 -18.41 7.10
C ASP A 50 -5.44 -18.38 6.51
N LYS A 51 -5.58 -18.93 5.29
CA LYS A 51 -6.85 -19.03 4.56
C LYS A 51 -7.86 -20.02 5.16
N ARG A 52 -7.43 -20.93 6.05
CA ARG A 52 -8.31 -21.93 6.68
C ARG A 52 -9.18 -21.30 7.77
N VAL A 53 -8.76 -20.15 8.27
CA VAL A 53 -9.40 -19.44 9.38
C VAL A 53 -10.17 -18.25 8.83
N ARG A 54 -11.47 -18.19 9.10
CA ARG A 54 -12.31 -17.05 8.72
C ARG A 54 -11.84 -15.75 9.38
N PRO A 55 -12.09 -14.58 8.78
CA PRO A 55 -11.93 -13.32 9.49
C PRO A 55 -12.72 -13.32 10.80
N ASN A 56 -12.20 -12.60 11.80
CA ASN A 56 -12.82 -12.48 13.13
C ASN A 56 -13.10 -13.84 13.80
N TYR A 57 -12.20 -14.82 13.64
CA TYR A 57 -12.33 -16.14 14.28
C TYR A 57 -12.42 -16.01 15.80
N GLY A 58 -13.42 -16.66 16.41
CA GLY A 58 -13.73 -16.53 17.84
C GLY A 58 -14.40 -15.20 18.23
N GLY A 59 -14.60 -14.28 17.29
CA GLY A 59 -15.27 -12.99 17.48
C GLY A 59 -16.60 -12.90 16.73
N THR A 60 -16.94 -11.67 16.33
CA THR A 60 -18.20 -11.37 15.63
C THR A 60 -18.32 -12.14 14.30
N PRO A 61 -19.54 -12.48 13.88
CA PRO A 61 -19.79 -13.07 12.57
C PRO A 61 -19.26 -12.17 11.44
N VAL A 62 -18.85 -12.79 10.33
CA VAL A 62 -18.52 -12.07 9.10
C VAL A 62 -19.81 -11.90 8.30
N GLU A 63 -20.16 -10.66 7.99
CA GLU A 63 -21.26 -10.38 7.07
C GLU A 63 -20.79 -10.61 5.64
N VAL A 64 -21.51 -11.49 4.94
CA VAL A 64 -21.24 -11.82 3.53
C VAL A 64 -22.40 -11.33 2.71
N GLY A 65 -22.15 -10.34 1.86
CA GLY A 65 -23.11 -9.90 0.87
C GLY A 65 -23.06 -10.79 -0.36
N ILE A 66 -24.23 -11.15 -0.86
CA ILE A 66 -24.40 -12.04 -2.01
C ILE A 66 -25.20 -11.31 -3.08
N THR A 67 -24.79 -11.44 -4.33
CA THR A 67 -25.55 -10.99 -5.48
C THR A 67 -25.60 -12.10 -6.52
N MET A 68 -26.80 -12.42 -6.97
CA MET A 68 -27.05 -13.38 -8.04
C MET A 68 -27.59 -12.64 -9.26
N TYR A 69 -27.00 -12.88 -10.42
CA TYR A 69 -27.52 -12.40 -11.70
C TYR A 69 -27.77 -13.58 -12.62
N VAL A 70 -29.04 -13.91 -12.84
CA VAL A 70 -29.46 -15.03 -13.67
C VAL A 70 -29.36 -14.63 -15.14
N LEU A 71 -28.58 -15.39 -15.89
CA LEU A 71 -28.40 -15.26 -17.34
C LEU A 71 -29.49 -16.03 -18.07
N SER A 72 -29.69 -17.30 -17.70
CA SER A 72 -30.63 -18.19 -18.37
C SER A 72 -31.20 -19.21 -17.39
N ILE A 73 -32.39 -19.72 -17.73
CA ILE A 73 -33.00 -20.90 -17.13
C ILE A 73 -33.24 -21.86 -18.29
N SER A 74 -32.58 -23.01 -18.28
CA SER A 74 -32.54 -23.91 -19.45
C SER A 74 -33.50 -25.09 -19.29
N SER A 75 -33.11 -26.11 -18.52
CA SER A 75 -33.97 -27.27 -18.27
C SER A 75 -34.85 -27.01 -17.05
N LEU A 76 -36.13 -27.37 -17.14
CA LEU A 76 -37.05 -27.48 -16.01
C LEU A 76 -37.76 -28.83 -16.11
N SER A 77 -37.60 -29.67 -15.11
CA SER A 77 -38.34 -30.93 -14.97
C SER A 77 -39.19 -30.84 -13.70
N GLU A 78 -40.48 -30.56 -13.86
CA GLU A 78 -41.42 -30.41 -12.74
C GLU A 78 -41.57 -31.71 -11.94
N VAL A 79 -41.58 -32.86 -12.62
CA VAL A 79 -41.74 -34.17 -11.98
C VAL A 79 -40.52 -34.53 -11.13
N GLN A 80 -39.32 -34.15 -11.56
CA GLN A 80 -38.06 -34.42 -10.85
C GLN A 80 -37.64 -33.26 -9.94
N MET A 81 -38.35 -32.12 -9.99
CA MET A 81 -38.00 -30.87 -9.31
C MET A 81 -36.59 -30.35 -9.65
N ASP A 82 -36.10 -30.66 -10.85
CA ASP A 82 -34.76 -30.28 -11.31
C ASP A 82 -34.83 -29.06 -12.25
N PHE A 83 -33.93 -28.11 -12.04
CA PHE A 83 -33.76 -26.96 -12.93
C PHE A 83 -32.28 -26.62 -13.13
N THR A 84 -31.94 -26.20 -14.35
CA THR A 84 -30.58 -25.74 -14.68
C THR A 84 -30.57 -24.23 -14.88
N LEU A 85 -29.68 -23.54 -14.15
CA LEU A 85 -29.49 -22.09 -14.23
C LEU A 85 -28.07 -21.76 -14.66
N ASP A 86 -27.96 -20.78 -15.55
CA ASP A 86 -26.72 -20.06 -15.77
C ASP A 86 -26.80 -18.73 -15.03
N PHE A 87 -25.86 -18.45 -14.12
CA PHE A 87 -25.88 -17.20 -13.35
C PHE A 87 -24.48 -16.76 -12.93
N TYR A 88 -24.31 -15.44 -12.75
CA TYR A 88 -23.17 -14.91 -12.00
C TYR A 88 -23.46 -14.93 -10.51
N PHE A 89 -22.58 -15.59 -9.76
CA PHE A 89 -22.59 -15.58 -8.31
C PHE A 89 -21.48 -14.68 -7.80
N ARG A 90 -21.83 -13.58 -7.13
CA ARG A 90 -20.87 -12.67 -6.50
C ARG A 90 -21.04 -12.70 -4.99
N GLN A 91 -19.91 -12.78 -4.31
CA GLN A 91 -19.81 -12.65 -2.86
C GLN A 91 -18.86 -11.51 -2.54
N PHE A 92 -19.18 -10.73 -1.52
CA PHE A 92 -18.32 -9.69 -0.99
C PHE A 92 -18.37 -9.71 0.53
N TRP A 93 -17.20 -9.59 1.13
CA TRP A 93 -17.03 -9.47 2.58
C TRP A 93 -15.79 -8.64 2.86
N THR A 94 -15.73 -8.05 4.06
CA THR A 94 -14.56 -7.31 4.51
C THR A 94 -13.62 -8.24 5.27
N ASP A 95 -12.38 -8.38 4.82
CA ASP A 95 -11.31 -9.07 5.54
C ASP A 95 -10.27 -8.05 6.04
N PRO A 96 -10.27 -7.68 7.33
CA PRO A 96 -9.33 -6.69 7.88
C PRO A 96 -7.85 -7.09 7.73
N ARG A 97 -7.55 -8.38 7.54
CA ARG A 97 -6.18 -8.89 7.40
C ARG A 97 -5.55 -8.55 6.05
N LEU A 98 -6.37 -8.20 5.06
CA LEU A 98 -5.94 -7.78 3.73
C LEU A 98 -5.77 -6.24 3.62
N ALA A 99 -5.87 -5.53 4.74
CA ALA A 99 -5.65 -4.09 4.75
C ALA A 99 -4.18 -3.75 4.50
N PHE A 100 -3.92 -2.74 3.69
CA PHE A 100 -2.58 -2.21 3.41
C PHE A 100 -2.54 -0.69 3.52
N ARG A 101 -1.35 -0.12 3.72
CA ARG A 101 -1.19 1.34 3.77
C ARG A 101 -1.31 1.94 2.38
N LYS A 102 -2.20 2.92 2.24
CA LYS A 102 -2.31 3.75 1.03
C LYS A 102 -0.99 4.45 0.74
N ARG A 103 -0.54 4.39 -0.51
CA ARG A 103 0.67 5.05 -1.03
C ARG A 103 0.29 5.83 -2.28
N ALA A 104 0.99 6.94 -2.54
CA ALA A 104 0.83 7.68 -3.80
C ALA A 104 1.03 6.71 -4.98
N GLY A 105 0.11 6.71 -5.94
CA GLY A 105 0.07 5.77 -7.07
C GLY A 105 -0.79 4.52 -6.87
N VAL A 106 -1.20 4.18 -5.64
CA VAL A 106 -2.15 3.07 -5.41
C VAL A 106 -3.60 3.51 -5.63
N GLU A 107 -3.89 4.80 -5.45
CA GLU A 107 -5.26 5.34 -5.61
C GLU A 107 -5.78 5.19 -7.05
N THR A 108 -4.91 5.00 -8.05
CA THR A 108 -5.32 4.74 -9.44
C THR A 108 -5.73 3.28 -9.69
N LEU A 109 -5.58 2.40 -8.69
CA LEU A 109 -5.93 0.97 -8.75
C LEU A 109 -7.30 0.67 -8.11
N SER A 110 -7.95 1.70 -7.54
CA SER A 110 -9.27 1.61 -6.89
C SER A 110 -10.40 2.03 -7.80
#